data_AF-A0A238W2W4-F1
#
_entry.id   AF-A0A238W2W4-F1
#
_cell.length_a   1.000
_cell.length_b   1.000
_cell.length_c   1.000
_cell.angle_alpha   90.00
_cell.angle_beta   90.00
_cell.angle_gamma   90.00
#
_symmetry.space_group_name_H-M   'P 1'
#
loop_
_entity.id
_entity.type
_entity.pdbx_description
1 polymer ?
#
loop_
_entity_poly.entity_id
_entity_poly.type
_entity_poly.pdbx_seq_one_letter_code
_entity_poly.pdbx_strand_id
1 'polypeptide(L)'
;MNFLRHGYVTGPLLGALWMFVLATTVAVTMSFASGDAFRPSILFSLIWGAGLGAFAITLPALRAAQIGAGVVIALVTYLGFGPVLSGADAGTMPVLIGALILAGCAAVSLWVILDDCPAGPLNRHEFEGAVIRFLTGFGYIFFTAIVVIPFYVMLMTSLKNQAELIQNPLDFTIDLSQGWDLFRSYDELFRQFNFGTYLLNSFFISVLTVFITLLFAVPGAYAVARLRFSGRAAFSRSILLIYMVPMIVLALPIYIAFSMTGLRNSLSGIIMIYPVTTIPVALYMLQGYFRGLPAEIEEAGLMDGLSRLKVIWKITLPLSLPAMASVSLYVFMIAWNEFLLAFMLLDDPSKFTLTRGISSLNSSEIPRQHLMAGSVIATVPIMVLFLGLERFMTKGLTAGGVKG
;
A
#
# COMPACT_ATOMS: atom_id res chain seq x y z
N MET A 1 20.39 -4.49 -34.03
CA MET A 1 19.09 -4.01 -33.49
C MET A 1 17.92 -4.04 -34.49
N ASN A 2 18.12 -4.28 -35.80
CA ASN A 2 17.00 -4.40 -36.78
C ASN A 2 16.26 -5.74 -36.78
N PHE A 3 16.90 -6.83 -36.35
CA PHE A 3 16.27 -8.16 -36.36
C PHE A 3 15.07 -8.27 -35.39
N LEU A 4 15.16 -7.60 -34.23
CA LEU A 4 14.10 -7.57 -33.21
C LEU A 4 12.86 -6.74 -33.61
N ARG A 5 12.90 -5.99 -34.72
CA ARG A 5 11.79 -5.16 -35.23
C ARG A 5 11.06 -5.88 -36.36
N HIS A 6 10.75 -7.14 -36.18
CA HIS A 6 9.89 -7.91 -37.08
C HIS A 6 8.85 -8.60 -36.22
N GLY A 7 7.56 -8.50 -36.58
CA GLY A 7 6.47 -9.09 -35.81
C GLY A 7 6.68 -10.58 -35.54
N TYR A 8 7.12 -11.34 -36.55
CA TYR A 8 7.46 -12.76 -36.42
C TYR A 8 8.56 -13.08 -35.39
N VAL A 9 9.34 -12.09 -34.94
CA VAL A 9 10.34 -12.23 -33.86
C VAL A 9 9.81 -11.63 -32.56
N THR A 10 9.24 -10.42 -32.62
CA THR A 10 8.77 -9.69 -31.45
C THR A 10 7.59 -10.39 -30.76
N GLY A 11 6.61 -10.88 -31.53
CA GLY A 11 5.45 -11.58 -30.97
C GLY A 11 5.83 -12.82 -30.19
N PRO A 12 6.56 -13.78 -30.79
CA PRO A 12 7.01 -14.97 -30.07
C PRO A 12 7.87 -14.65 -28.85
N LEU A 13 8.76 -13.65 -28.95
CA LEU A 13 9.61 -13.25 -27.84
C LEU A 13 8.81 -12.67 -26.67
N LEU A 14 7.92 -11.72 -26.93
CA LEU A 14 7.04 -11.15 -25.90
C LEU A 14 6.06 -12.20 -25.37
N GLY A 15 5.55 -13.07 -26.24
CA GLY A 15 4.69 -14.19 -25.89
C GLY A 15 5.36 -15.17 -24.92
N ALA A 16 6.59 -15.56 -25.21
CA ALA A 16 7.39 -16.47 -24.37
C ALA A 16 7.67 -15.87 -22.99
N LEU A 17 8.12 -14.61 -22.94
CA LEU A 17 8.38 -13.90 -21.68
C LEU A 17 7.11 -13.73 -20.86
N TRP A 18 6.02 -13.30 -21.50
CA TRP A 18 4.75 -13.06 -20.84
C TRP A 18 4.11 -14.33 -20.30
N MET A 19 4.19 -15.43 -21.07
CA MET A 19 3.72 -16.73 -20.61
C MET A 19 4.45 -17.20 -19.35
N PHE A 20 5.76 -16.96 -19.26
CA PHE A 20 6.51 -17.30 -18.05
C PHE A 20 6.09 -16.46 -16.84
N VAL A 21 5.82 -15.16 -17.04
CA VAL A 21 5.27 -14.29 -15.99
C VAL A 21 3.92 -14.84 -15.52
N LEU A 22 2.99 -15.11 -16.44
CA LEU A 22 1.68 -15.67 -16.11
C LEU A 22 1.77 -17.04 -15.44
N ALA A 23 2.61 -17.93 -15.93
CA ALA A 23 2.81 -19.25 -15.34
C ALA A 23 3.34 -19.15 -13.90
N THR A 24 4.26 -18.21 -13.65
CA THR A 24 4.77 -17.96 -12.30
C THR A 24 3.69 -17.40 -11.39
N THR A 25 2.93 -16.40 -11.86
CA THR A 25 1.82 -15.82 -11.10
C THR A 25 0.76 -16.86 -10.77
N VAL A 26 0.29 -17.62 -11.76
CA VAL A 26 -0.72 -18.66 -11.57
C VAL A 26 -0.20 -19.76 -10.63
N ALA A 27 1.04 -20.22 -10.79
CA ALA A 27 1.61 -21.23 -9.91
C ALA A 27 1.68 -20.75 -8.44
N VAL A 28 2.12 -19.52 -8.20
CA VAL A 28 2.17 -18.95 -6.83
C VAL A 28 0.76 -18.80 -6.27
N THR A 29 -0.16 -18.21 -7.03
CA THR A 29 -1.55 -18.01 -6.58
C THR A 29 -2.26 -19.32 -6.29
N MET A 30 -2.10 -20.33 -7.15
CA MET A 30 -2.70 -21.64 -6.94
C MET A 30 -2.07 -22.38 -5.76
N SER A 31 -0.75 -22.31 -5.59
CA SER A 31 -0.09 -22.91 -4.42
C SER A 31 -0.59 -22.29 -3.11
N PHE A 32 -0.84 -20.98 -3.09
CA PHE A 32 -1.38 -20.30 -1.91
C PHE A 32 -2.85 -20.65 -1.68
N ALA A 33 -3.64 -20.75 -2.75
CA ALA A 33 -5.08 -20.99 -2.66
C ALA A 33 -5.45 -22.43 -2.31
N SER A 34 -4.76 -23.43 -2.89
CA SER A 34 -5.09 -24.84 -2.67
C SER A 34 -4.13 -25.60 -1.76
N GLY A 35 -2.90 -25.10 -1.57
CA GLY A 35 -1.84 -25.78 -0.81
C GLY A 35 -1.12 -26.86 -1.58
N ASP A 36 -1.59 -27.18 -2.79
CA ASP A 36 -0.89 -28.11 -3.66
C ASP A 36 0.35 -27.45 -4.24
N ALA A 37 1.38 -28.25 -4.51
CA ALA A 37 2.59 -27.75 -5.13
C ALA A 37 2.33 -27.43 -6.61
N PHE A 38 2.35 -26.14 -6.97
CA PHE A 38 2.41 -25.70 -8.37
C PHE A 38 3.78 -25.08 -8.66
N ARG A 39 4.31 -25.33 -9.85
CA ARG A 39 5.56 -24.72 -10.31
C ARG A 39 5.48 -24.27 -11.77
N PRO A 40 6.08 -23.12 -12.13
CA PRO A 40 6.20 -22.72 -13.51
C PRO A 40 7.27 -23.58 -14.23
N SER A 41 6.98 -24.00 -15.45
CA SER A 41 7.95 -24.64 -16.34
C SER A 41 8.51 -23.61 -17.30
N ILE A 42 9.81 -23.32 -17.19
CA ILE A 42 10.50 -22.38 -18.11
C ILE A 42 10.36 -22.88 -19.55
N LEU A 43 10.68 -24.17 -19.80
CA LEU A 43 10.66 -24.74 -21.14
C LEU A 43 9.27 -24.65 -21.79
N PHE A 44 8.22 -25.12 -21.09
CA PHE A 44 6.86 -25.10 -21.64
C PHE A 44 6.31 -23.68 -21.75
N SER A 45 6.66 -22.78 -20.83
CA SER A 45 6.27 -21.36 -20.93
C SER A 45 6.87 -20.71 -22.18
N LEU A 46 8.15 -20.97 -22.46
CA LEU A 46 8.80 -20.42 -23.66
C LEU A 46 8.20 -21.00 -24.94
N ILE A 47 7.97 -22.31 -25.02
CA ILE A 47 7.42 -22.97 -26.21
C ILE A 47 5.98 -22.51 -26.48
N TRP A 48 5.08 -22.67 -25.51
CA TRP A 48 3.67 -22.33 -25.68
C TRP A 48 3.45 -20.82 -25.78
N GLY A 49 4.23 -20.03 -25.03
CA GLY A 49 4.21 -18.57 -25.14
C GLY A 49 4.70 -18.06 -26.49
N ALA A 50 5.79 -18.61 -27.01
CA ALA A 50 6.28 -18.27 -28.35
C ALA A 50 5.27 -18.65 -29.44
N GLY A 51 4.67 -19.84 -29.33
CA GLY A 51 3.63 -20.31 -30.23
C GLY A 51 2.40 -19.41 -30.23
N LEU A 52 1.89 -19.03 -29.05
CA LEU A 52 0.79 -18.07 -28.94
C LEU A 52 1.16 -16.69 -29.48
N GLY A 53 2.36 -16.19 -29.18
CA GLY A 53 2.83 -14.90 -29.66
C GLY A 53 2.94 -14.86 -31.19
N ALA A 54 3.43 -15.94 -31.81
CA ALA A 54 3.42 -16.10 -33.27
C ALA A 54 1.99 -16.08 -33.81
N PHE A 55 1.12 -16.86 -33.19
CA PHE A 55 -0.27 -17.03 -33.60
C PHE A 55 -1.07 -15.72 -33.51
N ALA A 56 -0.86 -14.95 -32.44
CA ALA A 56 -1.53 -13.68 -32.21
C ALA A 56 -1.21 -12.64 -33.31
N ILE A 57 0.00 -12.71 -33.88
CA ILE A 57 0.46 -11.79 -34.92
C ILE A 57 0.06 -12.25 -36.34
N THR A 58 0.00 -13.56 -36.59
CA THR A 58 -0.32 -14.10 -37.93
C THR A 58 -1.81 -14.05 -38.25
N LEU A 59 -2.68 -14.18 -37.24
CA LEU A 59 -4.14 -14.23 -37.43
C LEU A 59 -4.89 -13.24 -36.50
N PRO A 60 -4.63 -11.92 -36.61
CA PRO A 60 -5.19 -10.92 -35.69
C PRO A 60 -6.73 -10.77 -35.81
N ALA A 61 -7.32 -11.13 -36.95
CA ALA A 61 -8.75 -10.94 -37.23
C ALA A 61 -9.68 -11.98 -36.57
N LEU A 62 -9.15 -13.10 -36.08
CA LEU A 62 -9.94 -14.20 -35.50
C LEU A 62 -9.81 -14.21 -33.97
N ARG A 63 -10.54 -13.29 -33.30
CA ARG A 63 -10.65 -13.27 -31.82
C ARG A 63 -11.08 -14.63 -31.24
N ALA A 64 -11.94 -15.36 -31.96
CA ALA A 64 -12.35 -16.72 -31.61
C ALA A 64 -11.19 -17.74 -31.62
N ALA A 65 -10.17 -17.54 -32.46
CA ALA A 65 -9.06 -18.48 -32.58
C ALA A 65 -8.03 -18.33 -31.44
N GLN A 66 -7.88 -17.13 -30.86
CA GLN A 66 -7.08 -16.94 -29.65
C GLN A 66 -7.72 -17.60 -28.42
N ILE A 67 -9.06 -17.58 -28.34
CA ILE A 67 -9.80 -18.33 -27.32
C ILE A 67 -9.55 -19.84 -27.50
N GLY A 68 -9.62 -20.34 -28.74
CA GLY A 68 -9.28 -21.73 -29.06
C GLY A 68 -7.85 -22.11 -28.65
N ALA A 69 -6.87 -21.23 -28.89
CA ALA A 69 -5.49 -21.46 -28.46
C ALA A 69 -5.34 -21.44 -26.93
N GLY A 70 -6.13 -20.63 -26.23
CA GLY A 70 -6.27 -20.69 -24.77
C GLY A 70 -6.79 -22.04 -24.29
N VAL A 71 -7.82 -22.61 -24.95
CA VAL A 71 -8.34 -23.95 -24.61
C VAL A 71 -7.27 -25.03 -24.78
N VAL A 72 -6.43 -24.94 -25.83
CA VAL A 72 -5.29 -25.84 -26.01
C VAL A 72 -4.33 -25.73 -24.83
N ILE A 73 -3.99 -24.51 -24.40
CA ILE A 73 -3.13 -24.29 -23.22
C ILE A 73 -3.74 -24.87 -21.95
N ALA A 74 -5.03 -24.67 -21.72
CA ALA A 74 -5.71 -25.26 -20.58
C ALA A 74 -5.59 -26.80 -20.61
N LEU A 75 -5.83 -27.41 -21.77
CA LEU A 75 -5.77 -28.85 -21.95
C LEU A 75 -4.34 -29.39 -21.74
N VAL A 76 -3.31 -28.78 -22.33
CA VAL A 76 -1.93 -29.27 -22.15
C VAL A 76 -1.42 -29.02 -20.73
N THR A 77 -1.86 -27.96 -20.07
CA THR A 77 -1.56 -27.68 -18.65
C THR A 77 -2.20 -28.74 -17.76
N TYR A 78 -3.47 -29.07 -18.00
CA TYR A 78 -4.18 -30.12 -17.29
C TYR A 78 -3.53 -31.50 -17.49
N LEU A 79 -3.01 -31.77 -18.70
CA LEU A 79 -2.29 -33.02 -19.01
C LEU A 79 -0.82 -33.05 -18.53
N GLY A 80 -0.32 -31.98 -17.90
CA GLY A 80 1.05 -31.93 -17.37
C GLY A 80 2.16 -31.57 -18.37
N PHE A 81 1.80 -31.11 -19.57
CA PHE A 81 2.74 -30.65 -20.62
C PHE A 81 2.64 -29.14 -20.88
N GLY A 82 2.04 -28.40 -19.95
CA GLY A 82 1.80 -26.97 -20.08
C GLY A 82 2.77 -26.09 -19.29
N PRO A 83 2.58 -24.75 -19.38
CA PRO A 83 3.45 -23.78 -18.72
C PRO A 83 3.44 -23.88 -17.18
N VAL A 84 2.37 -24.39 -16.58
CA VAL A 84 2.25 -24.64 -15.14
C VAL A 84 2.19 -26.15 -14.91
N LEU A 85 3.01 -26.64 -13.99
CA LEU A 85 3.04 -28.05 -13.59
C LEU A 85 2.54 -28.19 -12.15
N SER A 86 1.69 -29.18 -11.91
CA SER A 86 1.20 -29.54 -10.58
C SER A 86 1.97 -30.73 -10.00
N GLY A 87 2.02 -30.82 -8.67
CA GLY A 87 2.54 -31.97 -7.95
C GLY A 87 1.70 -33.24 -8.19
N ALA A 88 2.28 -34.41 -7.92
CA ALA A 88 1.61 -35.69 -8.12
C ALA A 88 0.34 -35.86 -7.27
N ASP A 89 0.32 -35.24 -6.09
CA ASP A 89 -0.79 -35.31 -5.13
C ASP A 89 -1.80 -34.16 -5.29
N ALA A 90 -1.64 -33.30 -6.31
CA ALA A 90 -2.50 -32.14 -6.48
C ALA A 90 -3.93 -32.53 -6.85
N GLY A 91 -4.91 -31.88 -6.22
CA GLY A 91 -6.32 -32.12 -6.51
C GLY A 91 -6.70 -31.79 -7.96
N THR A 92 -7.62 -32.57 -8.54
CA THR A 92 -8.08 -32.37 -9.93
C THR A 92 -8.73 -31.00 -10.15
N MET A 93 -9.49 -30.51 -9.18
CA MET A 93 -10.19 -29.23 -9.26
C MET A 93 -9.24 -28.03 -9.24
N PRO A 94 -8.26 -27.92 -8.30
CA PRO A 94 -7.20 -26.91 -8.38
C PRO A 94 -6.45 -26.91 -9.71
N VAL A 95 -6.06 -28.08 -10.23
CA VAL A 95 -5.35 -28.17 -11.52
C VAL A 95 -6.20 -27.63 -12.67
N LEU A 96 -7.49 -27.98 -12.71
CA LEU A 96 -8.41 -27.47 -13.72
C LEU A 96 -8.58 -25.94 -13.63
N ILE A 97 -8.78 -25.41 -12.41
CA ILE A 97 -8.93 -23.97 -12.18
C ILE A 97 -7.66 -23.23 -12.62
N GLY A 98 -6.47 -23.70 -12.21
CA GLY A 98 -5.20 -23.09 -12.59
C GLY A 98 -4.99 -23.09 -14.11
N ALA A 99 -5.33 -24.18 -14.79
CA ALA A 99 -5.25 -24.28 -16.24
C ALA A 99 -6.20 -23.30 -16.96
N LEU A 100 -7.44 -23.15 -16.47
CA LEU A 100 -8.43 -22.21 -17.02
C LEU A 100 -8.04 -20.75 -16.79
N ILE A 101 -7.53 -20.41 -15.60
CA ILE A 101 -7.04 -19.07 -15.28
C ILE A 101 -5.86 -18.71 -16.20
N LEU A 102 -4.87 -19.61 -16.33
CA LEU A 102 -3.73 -19.41 -17.20
C LEU A 102 -4.16 -19.16 -18.65
N ALA A 103 -5.06 -20.01 -19.17
CA ALA A 103 -5.58 -19.90 -20.53
C ALA A 103 -6.31 -18.59 -20.79
N GLY A 104 -7.24 -18.21 -19.91
CA GLY A 104 -8.02 -16.98 -20.02
C GLY A 104 -7.13 -15.74 -19.94
N CYS A 105 -6.24 -15.71 -18.94
CA CYS A 105 -5.29 -14.62 -18.79
C CYS A 105 -4.36 -14.51 -20.00
N ALA A 106 -3.74 -15.61 -20.45
CA ALA A 106 -2.81 -15.61 -21.56
C ALA A 106 -3.45 -15.13 -22.87
N ALA A 107 -4.64 -15.63 -23.21
CA ALA A 107 -5.33 -15.25 -24.43
C ALA A 107 -5.69 -13.74 -24.45
N VAL A 108 -6.27 -13.23 -23.36
CA VAL A 108 -6.71 -11.83 -23.29
C VAL A 108 -5.53 -10.85 -23.21
N SER A 109 -4.53 -11.16 -22.39
CA SER A 109 -3.42 -10.23 -22.16
C SER A 109 -2.44 -10.18 -23.33
N LEU A 110 -2.16 -11.31 -24.00
CA LEU A 110 -1.32 -11.30 -25.20
C LEU A 110 -1.96 -10.54 -26.35
N TRP A 111 -3.29 -10.62 -26.46
CA TRP A 111 -4.03 -9.79 -27.40
C TRP A 111 -3.74 -8.31 -27.15
N VAL A 112 -3.91 -7.83 -25.92
CA VAL A 112 -3.66 -6.42 -25.57
C VAL A 112 -2.20 -6.01 -25.81
N ILE A 113 -1.25 -6.87 -25.46
CA ILE A 113 0.19 -6.59 -25.61
C ILE A 113 0.57 -6.46 -27.09
N LEU A 114 0.03 -7.31 -27.95
CA LEU A 114 0.39 -7.38 -29.37
C LEU A 114 -0.61 -6.69 -30.30
N ASP A 115 -1.59 -5.98 -29.75
CA ASP A 115 -2.57 -5.22 -30.54
C ASP A 115 -1.84 -4.16 -31.39
N ASP A 116 -2.24 -4.00 -32.65
CA ASP A 116 -1.55 -3.19 -33.67
C ASP A 116 -0.14 -3.65 -34.09
N CYS A 117 0.32 -4.86 -33.71
CA CYS A 117 1.62 -5.38 -34.12
C CYS A 117 1.53 -6.18 -35.43
N PRO A 118 1.94 -5.64 -36.60
CA PRO A 118 1.90 -6.38 -37.85
C PRO A 118 2.93 -7.52 -37.86
N ALA A 119 2.67 -8.54 -38.68
CA ALA A 119 3.58 -9.67 -38.81
C ALA A 119 4.93 -9.32 -39.45
N GLY A 120 4.94 -8.33 -40.34
CA GLY A 120 6.12 -7.90 -41.09
C GLY A 120 7.10 -7.01 -40.32
N PRO A 121 7.88 -6.16 -41.01
CA PRO A 121 8.80 -5.22 -40.36
C PRO A 121 8.02 -4.20 -39.53
N LEU A 122 8.46 -4.01 -38.29
CA LEU A 122 7.84 -3.10 -37.34
C LEU A 122 8.46 -1.71 -37.43
N ASN A 123 7.60 -0.71 -37.43
CA ASN A 123 8.02 0.66 -37.16
C ASN A 123 8.48 0.78 -35.71
N ARG A 124 9.31 1.81 -35.44
CA ARG A 124 9.78 2.09 -34.07
C ARG A 124 8.62 2.23 -33.08
N HIS A 125 7.56 2.94 -33.46
CA HIS A 125 6.38 3.16 -32.62
C HIS A 125 5.61 1.88 -32.31
N GLU A 126 5.45 0.97 -33.27
CA GLU A 126 4.75 -0.31 -33.09
C GLU A 126 5.53 -1.23 -32.14
N PHE A 127 6.85 -1.33 -32.35
CA PHE A 127 7.74 -2.09 -31.47
C PHE A 127 7.76 -1.52 -30.05
N GLU A 128 7.95 -0.21 -29.91
CA GLU A 128 7.95 0.46 -28.60
C GLU A 128 6.58 0.33 -27.91
N GLY A 129 5.48 0.43 -28.66
CA GLY A 129 4.12 0.26 -28.15
C GLY A 129 3.89 -1.13 -27.55
N ALA A 130 4.26 -2.20 -28.26
CA ALA A 130 4.14 -3.57 -27.76
C ALA A 130 4.98 -3.81 -26.51
N VAL A 131 6.22 -3.29 -26.49
CA VAL A 131 7.11 -3.39 -25.32
C VAL A 131 6.55 -2.60 -24.13
N ILE A 132 6.03 -1.40 -24.34
CA ILE A 132 5.42 -0.59 -23.27
C ILE A 132 4.20 -1.32 -22.69
N ARG A 133 3.30 -1.85 -23.51
CA ARG A 133 2.12 -2.61 -23.03
C ARG A 133 2.52 -3.85 -22.24
N PHE A 134 3.54 -4.58 -22.70
CA PHE A 134 4.14 -5.69 -21.93
C PHE A 134 4.69 -5.21 -20.58
N LEU A 135 5.52 -4.16 -20.57
CA LEU A 135 6.11 -3.63 -19.34
C LEU A 135 5.06 -3.07 -18.37
N THR A 136 4.00 -2.46 -18.88
CA THR A 136 2.86 -1.99 -18.08
C THR A 136 2.11 -3.17 -17.45
N GLY A 137 1.79 -4.21 -18.22
CA GLY A 137 1.16 -5.43 -17.69
C GLY A 137 2.04 -6.14 -16.66
N PHE A 138 3.33 -6.27 -16.95
CA PHE A 138 4.32 -6.84 -16.02
C PHE A 138 4.40 -6.01 -14.75
N GLY A 139 4.47 -4.68 -14.89
CA GLY A 139 4.46 -3.74 -13.77
C GLY A 139 3.23 -3.94 -12.89
N TYR A 140 2.03 -4.04 -13.46
CA TYR A 140 0.82 -4.30 -12.67
C TYR A 140 0.90 -5.60 -11.87
N ILE A 141 1.31 -6.72 -12.49
CA ILE A 141 1.45 -8.00 -11.79
C ILE A 141 2.54 -7.92 -10.71
N PHE A 142 3.71 -7.40 -11.06
CA PHE A 142 4.88 -7.35 -10.18
C PHE A 142 4.65 -6.46 -8.96
N PHE A 143 4.19 -5.23 -9.16
CA PHE A 143 3.93 -4.30 -8.06
C PHE A 143 2.74 -4.76 -7.19
N THR A 144 1.69 -5.32 -7.80
CA THR A 144 0.58 -5.90 -7.02
C THR A 144 1.06 -7.08 -6.18
N ALA A 145 1.87 -7.98 -6.75
CA ALA A 145 2.39 -9.15 -6.02
C ALA A 145 3.28 -8.73 -4.85
N ILE A 146 4.23 -7.80 -5.07
CA ILE A 146 5.12 -7.30 -4.01
C ILE A 146 4.35 -6.65 -2.86
N VAL A 147 3.24 -5.96 -3.17
CA VAL A 147 2.40 -5.34 -2.15
C VAL A 147 1.51 -6.38 -1.47
N VAL A 148 0.76 -7.19 -2.22
CA VAL A 148 -0.29 -8.06 -1.67
C VAL A 148 0.27 -9.27 -0.92
N ILE A 149 1.37 -9.87 -1.40
CA ILE A 149 1.90 -11.12 -0.80
C ILE A 149 2.26 -10.95 0.69
N PRO A 150 3.00 -9.91 1.12
CA PRO A 150 3.29 -9.70 2.54
C PRO A 150 2.03 -9.55 3.40
N PHE A 151 1.02 -8.82 2.94
CA PHE A 151 -0.25 -8.67 3.66
C PHE A 151 -1.04 -9.99 3.71
N TYR A 152 -1.00 -10.77 2.63
CA TYR A 152 -1.60 -12.09 2.60
C TYR A 152 -0.92 -13.04 3.60
N VAL A 153 0.42 -13.10 3.61
CA VAL A 153 1.16 -13.93 4.57
C VAL A 153 0.89 -13.48 6.01
N MET A 154 0.83 -12.18 6.26
CA MET A 154 0.45 -11.63 7.57
C MET A 154 -0.95 -12.10 7.99
N LEU A 155 -1.95 -12.00 7.11
CA LEU A 155 -3.31 -12.45 7.38
C LEU A 155 -3.38 -13.98 7.56
N MET A 156 -2.82 -14.75 6.64
CA MET A 156 -2.78 -16.21 6.71
C MET A 156 -2.14 -16.68 8.03
N THR A 157 -0.97 -16.13 8.39
CA THR A 157 -0.26 -16.52 9.61
C THR A 157 -1.05 -16.16 10.88
N SER A 158 -1.85 -15.09 10.84
CA SER A 158 -2.71 -14.71 11.98
C SER A 158 -3.89 -15.66 12.23
N LEU A 159 -4.30 -16.40 11.19
CA LEU A 159 -5.42 -17.33 11.19
C LEU A 159 -5.00 -18.77 11.49
N LYS A 160 -3.69 -19.06 11.53
CA LYS A 160 -3.14 -20.39 11.82
C LYS A 160 -2.71 -20.56 13.27
N ASN A 161 -2.60 -21.82 13.69
CA ASN A 161 -1.95 -22.16 14.95
C ASN A 161 -0.42 -22.30 14.78
N GLN A 162 0.33 -21.94 15.82
CA GLN A 162 1.79 -22.06 15.90
C GLN A 162 2.28 -23.47 15.59
N ALA A 163 1.55 -24.51 16.02
CA ALA A 163 1.92 -25.89 15.72
C ALA A 163 1.91 -26.16 14.21
N GLU A 164 0.90 -25.67 13.48
CA GLU A 164 0.79 -25.81 12.02
C GLU A 164 1.91 -25.06 11.32
N LEU A 165 2.20 -23.83 11.77
CA LEU A 165 3.29 -23.00 11.23
C LEU A 165 4.67 -23.62 11.43
N ILE A 166 4.90 -24.34 12.53
CA ILE A 166 6.15 -25.06 12.79
C ILE A 166 6.23 -26.34 11.96
N GLN A 167 5.13 -27.07 11.81
CA GLN A 167 5.09 -28.32 11.04
C GLN A 167 5.29 -28.10 9.55
N ASN A 168 4.62 -27.08 8.98
CA ASN A 168 4.78 -26.72 7.58
C ASN A 168 4.81 -25.19 7.41
N PRO A 169 5.99 -24.56 7.49
CA PRO A 169 6.11 -23.10 7.34
C PRO A 169 5.80 -22.59 5.92
N LEU A 170 5.70 -23.50 4.94
CA LEU A 170 5.36 -23.19 3.55
C LEU A 170 3.91 -23.50 3.21
N ASP A 171 3.10 -23.90 4.19
CA ASP A 171 1.66 -24.01 3.99
C ASP A 171 1.04 -22.61 4.05
N PHE A 172 0.67 -22.10 2.88
CA PHE A 172 0.00 -20.80 2.73
C PHE A 172 -1.52 -20.90 2.68
N THR A 173 -2.11 -22.09 2.81
CA THR A 173 -3.56 -22.26 2.76
C THR A 173 -4.28 -21.67 3.96
N ILE A 174 -5.58 -21.45 3.82
CA ILE A 174 -6.46 -21.09 4.94
C ILE A 174 -7.51 -22.18 5.05
N ASP A 175 -7.52 -22.90 6.17
CA ASP A 175 -8.50 -23.96 6.43
C ASP A 175 -9.84 -23.36 6.89
N LEU A 176 -10.70 -23.07 5.92
CA LEU A 176 -12.03 -22.52 6.15
C LEU A 176 -12.98 -23.50 6.90
N SER A 177 -12.61 -24.79 7.02
CA SER A 177 -13.43 -25.76 7.75
C SER A 177 -13.43 -25.53 9.27
N GLN A 178 -12.44 -24.80 9.79
CA GLN A 178 -12.33 -24.43 11.20
C GLN A 178 -13.41 -23.42 11.65
N GLY A 179 -14.14 -22.78 10.72
CA GLY A 179 -15.23 -21.87 11.04
C GLY A 179 -14.78 -20.69 11.92
N TRP A 180 -15.39 -20.56 13.11
CA TRP A 180 -15.07 -19.47 14.05
C TRP A 180 -13.72 -19.64 14.77
N ASP A 181 -13.21 -20.87 14.88
CA ASP A 181 -11.94 -21.14 15.56
C ASP A 181 -10.74 -20.52 14.80
N LEU A 182 -10.92 -20.22 13.51
CA LEU A 182 -9.96 -19.49 12.69
C LEU A 182 -9.61 -18.10 13.27
N PHE A 183 -10.54 -17.49 14.00
CA PHE A 183 -10.36 -16.17 14.63
C PHE A 183 -9.90 -16.25 16.09
N ARG A 184 -9.54 -17.43 16.58
CA ARG A 184 -9.12 -17.65 17.98
C ARG A 184 -7.99 -16.71 18.42
N SER A 185 -6.97 -16.52 17.58
CA SER A 185 -5.85 -15.60 17.87
C SER A 185 -6.34 -14.17 18.15
N TYR A 186 -7.41 -13.73 17.48
CA TYR A 186 -8.00 -12.41 17.68
C TYR A 186 -8.76 -12.34 19.01
N ASP A 187 -9.59 -13.35 19.33
CA ASP A 187 -10.30 -13.41 20.63
C ASP A 187 -9.31 -13.43 21.81
N GLU A 188 -8.24 -14.23 21.70
CA GLU A 188 -7.19 -14.31 22.72
C GLU A 188 -6.48 -12.95 22.91
N LEU A 189 -6.20 -12.19 21.83
CA LEU A 189 -5.65 -10.83 21.94
C LEU A 189 -6.53 -9.91 22.79
N PHE A 190 -7.84 -9.87 22.51
CA PHE A 190 -8.74 -8.99 23.23
C PHE A 190 -8.97 -9.41 24.68
N ARG A 191 -9.01 -10.72 24.96
CA ARG A 191 -9.30 -11.25 26.31
C ARG A 191 -8.07 -11.36 27.20
N GLN A 192 -6.91 -11.72 26.65
CA GLN A 192 -5.72 -12.08 27.43
C GLN A 192 -4.63 -10.99 27.39
N PHE A 193 -4.56 -10.21 26.30
CA PHE A 193 -3.47 -9.25 26.09
C PHE A 193 -3.89 -7.77 26.20
N ASN A 194 -5.11 -7.49 26.69
CA ASN A 194 -5.67 -6.13 26.81
C ASN A 194 -5.60 -5.30 25.51
N PHE A 195 -5.65 -5.97 24.35
CA PHE A 195 -5.37 -5.35 23.06
C PHE A 195 -6.37 -4.24 22.70
N GLY A 196 -7.61 -4.34 23.19
CA GLY A 196 -8.63 -3.29 23.06
C GLY A 196 -8.20 -1.96 23.69
N THR A 197 -7.54 -2.01 24.85
CA THR A 197 -7.00 -0.81 25.51
C THR A 197 -5.89 -0.18 24.68
N TYR A 198 -5.01 -0.98 24.09
CA TYR A 198 -3.91 -0.47 23.26
C TYR A 198 -4.43 0.21 21.99
N LEU A 199 -5.45 -0.39 21.37
CA LEU A 199 -6.14 0.18 20.21
C LEU A 199 -6.78 1.53 20.55
N LEU A 200 -7.51 1.60 21.67
CA LEU A 200 -8.16 2.84 22.12
C LEU A 200 -7.14 3.92 22.51
N ASN A 201 -6.07 3.56 23.22
CA ASN A 201 -4.99 4.48 23.57
C ASN A 201 -4.34 5.05 22.30
N SER A 202 -3.94 4.21 21.34
CA SER A 202 -3.35 4.66 20.08
C SER A 202 -4.30 5.53 19.27
N PHE A 203 -5.58 5.15 19.16
CA PHE A 203 -6.57 5.93 18.44
C PHE A 203 -6.76 7.31 19.08
N PHE A 204 -6.97 7.35 20.39
CA PHE A 204 -7.17 8.58 21.14
C PHE A 204 -5.94 9.51 21.06
N ILE A 205 -4.74 8.98 21.29
CA ILE A 205 -3.48 9.72 21.18
C ILE A 205 -3.31 10.27 19.77
N SER A 206 -3.55 9.46 18.74
CA SER A 206 -3.34 9.86 17.34
C SER A 206 -4.32 10.95 16.91
N VAL A 207 -5.60 10.82 17.28
CA VAL A 207 -6.62 11.84 17.01
C VAL A 207 -6.30 13.16 17.71
N LEU A 208 -5.93 13.12 19.00
CA LEU A 208 -5.50 14.33 19.71
C LEU A 208 -4.24 14.94 19.09
N THR A 209 -3.29 14.11 18.68
CA THR A 209 -2.08 14.58 17.99
C THR A 209 -2.44 15.33 16.72
N VAL A 210 -3.35 14.81 15.90
CA VAL A 210 -3.85 15.51 14.70
C VAL A 210 -4.42 16.88 15.06
N PHE A 211 -5.32 16.95 16.05
CA PHE A 211 -5.94 18.21 16.44
C PHE A 211 -4.93 19.24 16.95
N ILE A 212 -4.03 18.83 17.86
CA ILE A 212 -3.00 19.71 18.42
C ILE A 212 -2.05 20.16 17.30
N THR A 213 -1.61 19.24 16.45
CA THR A 213 -0.71 19.55 15.35
C THR A 213 -1.32 20.54 14.36
N LEU A 214 -2.57 20.35 13.96
CA LEU A 214 -3.27 21.31 13.08
C LEU A 214 -3.51 22.66 13.75
N LEU A 215 -3.82 22.66 15.04
CA LEU A 215 -4.02 23.89 15.82
C LEU A 215 -2.80 24.82 15.73
N PHE A 216 -1.59 24.27 15.74
CA PHE A 216 -0.35 25.04 15.58
C PHE A 216 0.08 25.19 14.11
N ALA A 217 -0.07 24.14 13.30
CA ALA A 217 0.42 24.13 11.93
C ALA A 217 -0.39 25.02 10.99
N VAL A 218 -1.72 25.09 11.13
CA VAL A 218 -2.57 25.95 10.29
C VAL A 218 -2.18 27.43 10.40
N PRO A 219 -2.18 28.07 11.59
CA PRO A 219 -1.83 29.48 11.69
C PRO A 219 -0.36 29.73 11.34
N GLY A 220 0.56 28.83 11.72
CA GLY A 220 1.97 28.95 11.39
C GLY A 220 2.23 28.88 9.88
N ALA A 221 1.66 27.88 9.19
CA ALA A 221 1.78 27.74 7.75
C ALA A 221 1.13 28.92 7.02
N TYR A 222 -0.04 29.37 7.48
CA TYR A 222 -0.72 30.54 6.90
C TYR A 222 0.12 31.80 7.04
N ALA A 223 0.69 32.05 8.22
CA ALA A 223 1.56 33.20 8.46
C ALA A 223 2.75 33.20 7.50
N VAL A 224 3.41 32.05 7.31
CA VAL A 224 4.56 31.94 6.41
C VAL A 224 4.16 31.93 4.93
N ALA A 225 2.95 31.53 4.57
CA ALA A 225 2.46 31.55 3.19
C ALA A 225 1.98 32.95 2.78
N ARG A 226 1.27 33.67 3.65
CA ARG A 226 0.53 34.91 3.31
C ARG A 226 1.10 36.18 3.93
N LEU A 227 1.58 36.13 5.16
CA LEU A 227 1.99 37.35 5.86
C LEU A 227 3.41 37.78 5.45
N ARG A 228 3.66 39.08 5.51
CA ARG A 228 5.00 39.67 5.37
C ARG A 228 5.45 40.11 6.75
N PHE A 229 6.47 39.45 7.30
CA PHE A 229 7.07 39.76 8.60
C PHE A 229 8.58 39.56 8.55
N SER A 230 9.31 40.26 9.42
CA SER A 230 10.77 40.15 9.50
C SER A 230 11.17 38.73 9.93
N GLY A 231 12.13 38.10 9.24
CA GLY A 231 12.57 36.73 9.55
C GLY A 231 11.74 35.60 8.92
N ARG A 232 10.74 35.90 8.09
CA ARG A 232 9.89 34.89 7.40
C ARG A 232 10.69 33.80 6.69
N ALA A 233 11.76 34.17 5.97
CA ALA A 233 12.61 33.22 5.26
C ALA A 233 13.39 32.31 6.23
N ALA A 234 13.89 32.86 7.33
CA ALA A 234 14.59 32.09 8.36
C ALA A 234 13.64 31.09 9.04
N PHE A 235 12.44 31.54 9.42
CA PHE A 235 11.41 30.67 9.99
C PHE A 235 10.96 29.57 9.02
N SER A 236 10.76 29.91 7.74
CA SER A 236 10.44 28.91 6.71
C SER A 236 11.54 27.84 6.56
N ARG A 237 12.82 28.24 6.66
CA ARG A 237 13.95 27.30 6.58
C ARG A 237 14.09 26.48 7.86
N SER A 238 13.83 27.07 9.03
CA SER A 238 13.94 26.36 10.31
C SER A 238 12.93 25.22 10.42
N ILE A 239 11.72 25.35 9.87
CA ILE A 239 10.73 24.26 9.81
C ILE A 239 11.34 23.02 9.15
N LEU A 240 11.97 23.20 7.99
CA LEU A 240 12.60 22.10 7.26
C LEU A 240 13.80 21.53 8.01
N LEU A 241 14.66 22.40 8.58
CA LEU A 241 15.82 21.96 9.36
C LEU A 241 15.42 21.12 10.58
N ILE A 242 14.39 21.54 11.32
CA ILE A 242 13.86 20.81 12.47
C ILE A 242 13.30 19.45 12.03
N TYR A 243 12.55 19.40 10.91
CA TYR A 243 12.02 18.14 10.37
C TYR A 243 13.13 17.15 9.96
N MET A 244 14.28 17.64 9.49
CA MET A 244 15.42 16.80 9.11
C MET A 244 16.18 16.21 10.30
N VAL A 245 15.95 16.70 11.54
CA VAL A 245 16.61 16.15 12.72
C VAL A 245 16.02 14.77 13.03
N PRO A 246 16.84 13.71 13.02
CA PRO A 246 16.36 12.37 13.32
C PRO A 246 15.97 12.26 14.79
N MET A 247 14.70 11.92 15.05
CA MET A 247 14.12 11.91 16.40
C MET A 247 14.85 10.98 17.37
N ILE A 248 15.48 9.91 16.86
CA ILE A 248 16.26 8.95 17.65
C ILE A 248 17.43 9.61 18.41
N VAL A 249 18.00 10.69 17.89
CA VAL A 249 19.09 11.44 18.55
C VAL A 249 18.58 12.18 19.79
N LEU A 250 17.32 12.60 19.77
CA LEU A 250 16.67 13.31 20.88
C LEU A 250 16.06 12.35 21.90
N ALA A 251 16.06 11.05 21.64
CA ALA A 251 15.35 10.06 22.44
C ALA A 251 15.86 10.01 23.90
N LEU A 252 17.18 9.98 24.12
CA LEU A 252 17.77 9.98 25.46
C LEU A 252 17.50 11.28 26.22
N PRO A 253 17.75 12.48 25.65
CA PRO A 253 17.36 13.75 26.29
C PRO A 253 15.89 13.81 26.69
N ILE A 254 14.98 13.37 25.81
CA ILE A 254 13.54 13.36 26.08
C ILE A 254 13.22 12.41 27.23
N TYR A 255 13.79 11.21 27.23
CA TYR A 255 13.60 10.25 28.32
C TYR A 255 14.04 10.81 29.68
N ILE A 256 15.21 11.47 29.73
CA ILE A 256 15.71 12.11 30.96
C ILE A 256 14.73 13.22 31.40
N ALA A 257 14.35 14.12 30.49
CA ALA A 257 13.45 15.23 30.80
C ALA A 257 12.07 14.74 31.29
N PHE A 258 11.50 13.73 30.64
CA PHE A 258 10.21 13.15 31.01
C PHE A 258 10.27 12.39 32.34
N SER A 259 11.41 11.76 32.64
CA SER A 259 11.63 11.12 33.94
C SER A 259 11.75 12.16 35.06
N MET A 260 12.45 13.28 34.83
CA MET A 260 12.61 14.36 35.81
C MET A 260 11.31 15.12 36.08
N THR A 261 10.43 15.24 35.09
CA THR A 261 9.16 15.97 35.19
C THR A 261 7.98 15.11 35.61
N GLY A 262 8.18 13.79 35.76
CA GLY A 262 7.09 12.84 36.07
C GLY A 262 6.11 12.59 34.91
N LEU A 263 6.47 12.95 33.67
CA LEU A 263 5.67 12.72 32.47
C LEU A 263 5.91 11.33 31.86
N ARG A 264 6.93 10.60 32.33
CA ARG A 264 7.15 9.20 31.97
C ARG A 264 6.00 8.33 32.48
N ASN A 265 5.68 7.28 31.72
CA ASN A 265 4.63 6.31 31.98
C ASN A 265 3.24 6.97 32.10
N SER A 266 2.99 7.98 31.27
CA SER A 266 1.72 8.72 31.19
C SER A 266 1.29 8.96 29.75
N LEU A 267 -0.01 8.77 29.47
CA LEU A 267 -0.61 9.11 28.18
C LEU A 267 -0.52 10.61 27.89
N SER A 268 -0.59 11.47 28.92
CA SER A 268 -0.44 12.92 28.74
C SER A 268 0.95 13.30 28.23
N GLY A 269 1.99 12.58 28.68
CA GLY A 269 3.35 12.74 28.16
C GLY A 269 3.42 12.40 26.67
N ILE A 270 2.79 11.31 26.25
CA ILE A 270 2.74 10.91 24.84
C ILE A 270 1.98 11.94 23.99
N ILE A 271 0.80 12.38 24.45
CA ILE A 271 0.00 13.41 23.77
C ILE A 271 0.77 14.73 23.65
N MET A 272 1.67 15.03 24.58
CA MET A 272 2.51 16.22 24.53
C MET A 272 3.67 16.09 23.52
N ILE A 273 4.33 14.92 23.45
CA ILE A 273 5.54 14.75 22.63
C ILE A 273 5.25 14.42 21.16
N TYR A 274 4.15 13.76 20.84
CA TYR A 274 3.80 13.40 19.46
C TYR A 274 3.53 14.62 18.55
N PRO A 275 2.87 15.70 19.02
CA PRO A 275 2.77 16.94 18.23
C PRO A 275 4.13 17.56 17.91
N VAL A 276 5.13 17.45 18.79
CA VAL A 276 6.47 18.00 18.56
C VAL A 276 7.11 17.40 17.31
N THR A 277 6.87 16.11 17.04
CA THR A 277 7.41 15.42 15.85
C THR A 277 6.58 15.67 14.59
N THR A 278 5.29 15.98 14.73
CA THR A 278 4.35 16.10 13.60
C THR A 278 4.08 17.55 13.15
N ILE A 279 4.26 18.54 14.03
CA ILE A 279 4.12 19.97 13.70
C ILE A 279 5.05 20.41 12.56
N PRO A 280 6.35 20.09 12.54
CA PRO A 280 7.25 20.53 11.48
C PRO A 280 6.79 20.06 10.09
N VAL A 281 6.37 18.80 9.97
CA VAL A 281 5.92 18.25 8.69
C VAL A 281 4.56 18.79 8.26
N ALA A 282 3.62 18.95 9.21
CA ALA A 282 2.33 19.57 8.93
C ALA A 282 2.48 21.03 8.50
N LEU A 283 3.36 21.80 9.15
CA LEU A 283 3.71 23.16 8.75
C LEU A 283 4.25 23.21 7.33
N TYR A 284 5.22 22.33 7.01
CA TYR A 284 5.83 22.28 5.69
C TYR A 284 4.80 21.95 4.58
N MET A 285 3.98 20.93 4.79
CA MET A 285 2.95 20.51 3.83
C MET A 285 1.89 21.59 3.62
N LEU A 286 1.32 22.15 4.71
CA LEU A 286 0.30 23.19 4.62
C LEU A 286 0.85 24.49 4.06
N GLN A 287 2.11 24.83 4.34
CA GLN A 287 2.76 26.01 3.76
C GLN A 287 2.84 25.91 2.24
N GLY A 288 3.25 24.74 1.72
CA GLY A 288 3.30 24.49 0.28
C GLY A 288 1.92 24.65 -0.36
N TYR A 289 0.89 24.10 0.28
CA TYR A 289 -0.47 24.18 -0.23
C TYR A 289 -1.06 25.59 -0.19
N PHE A 290 -0.98 26.27 0.95
CA PHE A 290 -1.52 27.63 1.10
C PHE A 290 -0.87 28.59 0.11
N ARG A 291 0.42 28.42 -0.23
CA ARG A 291 1.07 29.24 -1.28
C ARG A 291 0.43 29.05 -2.66
N GLY A 292 -0.08 27.87 -2.98
CA GLY A 292 -0.71 27.55 -4.26
C GLY A 292 -2.15 28.05 -4.39
N LEU A 293 -2.80 28.44 -3.28
CA LEU A 293 -4.13 29.04 -3.33
C LEU A 293 -4.05 30.47 -3.92
N PRO A 294 -4.98 30.88 -4.82
CA PRO A 294 -5.04 32.24 -5.35
C PRO A 294 -5.21 33.26 -4.22
N ALA A 295 -4.34 34.27 -4.18
CA ALA A 295 -4.37 35.30 -3.13
C ALA A 295 -5.59 36.23 -3.27
N GLU A 296 -6.06 36.39 -4.51
CA GLU A 296 -7.15 37.28 -4.90
C GLU A 296 -8.47 36.93 -4.20
N ILE A 297 -8.72 35.63 -3.95
CA ILE A 297 -9.92 35.17 -3.24
C ILE A 297 -9.88 35.62 -1.77
N GLU A 298 -8.71 35.56 -1.13
CA GLU A 298 -8.53 36.03 0.25
C GLU A 298 -8.61 37.55 0.33
N GLU A 299 -8.04 38.26 -0.65
CA GLU A 299 -8.11 39.72 -0.76
C GLU A 299 -9.54 40.21 -0.95
N ALA A 300 -10.34 39.54 -1.79
CA ALA A 300 -11.76 39.83 -1.94
C ALA A 300 -12.51 39.70 -0.59
N GLY A 301 -12.23 38.64 0.18
CA GLY A 301 -12.81 38.48 1.52
C GLY A 301 -12.43 39.59 2.50
N LEU A 302 -11.18 40.10 2.42
CA LEU A 302 -10.76 41.26 3.21
C LEU A 302 -11.48 42.54 2.77
N MET A 303 -11.70 42.74 1.47
CA MET A 303 -12.46 43.87 0.93
C MET A 303 -13.94 43.82 1.35
N ASP A 304 -14.51 42.63 1.49
CA ASP A 304 -15.87 42.40 2.02
C ASP A 304 -15.97 42.57 3.55
N GLY A 305 -14.89 43.01 4.21
CA GLY A 305 -14.88 43.33 5.64
C GLY A 305 -14.63 42.12 6.56
N LEU A 306 -14.21 40.97 6.04
CA LEU A 306 -13.74 39.87 6.90
C LEU A 306 -12.41 40.25 7.56
N SER A 307 -12.29 39.94 8.86
CA SER A 307 -10.99 39.97 9.52
C SER A 307 -10.10 38.84 9.00
N ARG A 308 -8.78 38.95 9.12
CA ARG A 308 -7.82 37.89 8.71
C ARG A 308 -8.16 36.52 9.30
N LEU A 309 -8.54 36.47 10.58
CA LEU A 309 -8.96 35.22 11.21
C LEU A 309 -10.21 34.67 10.51
N LYS A 310 -11.20 35.51 10.22
CA LYS A 310 -12.40 35.09 9.46
C LYS A 310 -12.05 34.62 8.05
N VAL A 311 -11.08 35.23 7.37
CA VAL A 311 -10.58 34.77 6.05
C VAL A 311 -10.00 33.36 6.16
N ILE A 312 -9.13 33.11 7.16
CA ILE A 312 -8.57 31.77 7.39
C ILE A 312 -9.69 30.75 7.59
N TRP A 313 -10.64 31.03 8.48
CA TRP A 313 -11.71 30.08 8.83
C TRP A 313 -12.78 29.88 7.75
N LYS A 314 -13.15 30.94 7.04
CA LYS A 314 -14.26 30.91 6.06
C LYS A 314 -13.81 30.71 4.61
N ILE A 315 -12.56 31.01 4.28
CA ILE A 315 -12.06 30.95 2.90
C ILE A 315 -10.91 29.94 2.80
N THR A 316 -9.79 30.20 3.48
CA THR A 316 -8.59 29.39 3.30
C THR A 316 -8.78 27.94 3.74
N LEU A 317 -9.36 27.70 4.93
CA LEU A 317 -9.58 26.35 5.45
C LEU A 317 -10.54 25.51 4.60
N PRO A 318 -11.73 26.01 4.20
CA PRO A 318 -12.61 25.28 3.29
C PRO A 318 -11.97 24.97 1.93
N LEU A 319 -11.24 25.92 1.35
CA LEU A 319 -10.52 25.69 0.08
C LEU A 319 -9.38 24.68 0.25
N SER A 320 -8.82 24.59 1.45
CA SER A 320 -7.74 23.67 1.81
C SER A 320 -8.21 22.34 2.37
N LEU A 321 -9.50 22.03 2.33
CA LEU A 321 -10.03 20.75 2.84
C LEU A 321 -9.30 19.51 2.28
N PRO A 322 -8.94 19.42 0.98
CA PRO A 322 -8.18 18.29 0.45
C PRO A 322 -6.78 18.16 1.07
N ALA A 323 -6.10 19.29 1.28
CA ALA A 323 -4.79 19.32 1.91
C ALA A 323 -4.86 19.02 3.41
N MET A 324 -5.86 19.58 4.10
CA MET A 324 -6.12 19.32 5.50
C MET A 324 -6.41 17.84 5.74
N ALA A 325 -7.22 17.20 4.89
CA ALA A 325 -7.48 15.76 4.95
C ALA A 325 -6.18 14.94 4.77
N SER A 326 -5.37 15.29 3.76
CA SER A 326 -4.09 14.64 3.48
C SER A 326 -3.10 14.78 4.64
N VAL A 327 -2.95 15.99 5.18
CA VAL A 327 -2.06 16.28 6.32
C VAL A 327 -2.57 15.61 7.60
N SER A 328 -3.88 15.61 7.83
CA SER A 328 -4.48 14.92 9.00
C SER A 328 -4.20 13.43 8.96
N LEU A 329 -4.39 12.79 7.80
CA LEU A 329 -4.09 11.37 7.63
C LEU A 329 -2.59 11.11 7.84
N TYR A 330 -1.72 11.96 7.29
CA TYR A 330 -0.28 11.80 7.44
C TYR A 330 0.17 11.94 8.90
N VAL A 331 -0.33 12.95 9.62
CA VAL A 331 -0.07 13.14 11.05
C VAL A 331 -0.61 11.98 11.88
N PHE A 332 -1.83 11.51 11.56
CA PHE A 332 -2.42 10.33 12.21
C PHE A 332 -1.52 9.11 12.01
N MET A 333 -1.07 8.84 10.78
CA MET A 333 -0.19 7.70 10.48
C MET A 333 1.13 7.78 11.22
N ILE A 334 1.74 8.96 11.35
CA ILE A 334 2.97 9.13 12.14
C ILE A 334 2.72 8.79 13.60
N ALA A 335 1.67 9.36 14.21
CA ALA A 335 1.33 9.11 15.62
C ALA A 335 0.93 7.66 15.88
N TRP A 336 0.16 7.06 14.98
CA TRP A 336 -0.32 5.68 15.06
C TRP A 336 0.81 4.66 14.98
N ASN A 337 1.81 4.92 14.12
CA ASN A 337 2.96 4.06 13.91
C ASN A 337 4.17 4.42 14.79
N GLU A 338 4.04 5.42 15.66
CA GLU A 338 5.14 5.84 16.53
C GLU A 338 5.43 4.72 17.53
N PHE A 339 6.65 4.18 17.47
CA PHE A 339 7.08 3.07 18.31
C PHE A 339 8.15 3.49 19.33
N LEU A 340 9.11 4.31 18.92
CA LEU A 340 10.33 4.56 19.69
C LEU A 340 10.02 5.29 21.00
N LEU A 341 9.26 6.37 20.96
CA LEU A 341 8.91 7.16 22.14
C LEU A 341 7.94 6.39 23.02
N ALA A 342 6.97 5.67 22.44
CA ALA A 342 6.09 4.78 23.20
C ALA A 342 6.89 3.70 23.95
N PHE A 343 7.87 3.07 23.29
CA PHE A 343 8.73 2.05 23.90
C PHE A 343 9.59 2.60 25.03
N MET A 344 10.13 3.81 24.88
CA MET A 344 11.00 4.41 25.89
C MET A 344 10.24 5.04 27.06
N LEU A 345 9.02 5.54 26.83
CA LEU A 345 8.29 6.33 27.82
C LEU A 345 7.18 5.56 28.51
N LEU A 346 6.70 4.43 27.98
CA LEU A 346 5.60 3.65 28.58
C LEU A 346 6.13 2.32 29.13
N ASP A 347 5.95 2.13 30.43
CA ASP A 347 6.39 0.93 31.15
C ASP A 347 5.20 0.05 31.59
N ASP A 348 4.08 0.66 31.96
CA ASP A 348 2.86 -0.01 32.41
C ASP A 348 2.03 -0.49 31.21
N PRO A 349 1.76 -1.81 31.08
CA PRO A 349 0.97 -2.36 29.99
C PRO A 349 -0.37 -1.68 29.82
N SER A 350 -1.06 -1.28 30.90
CA SER A 350 -2.38 -0.63 30.82
C SER A 350 -2.37 0.69 30.02
N LYS A 351 -1.19 1.29 29.83
CA LYS A 351 -0.99 2.57 29.13
C LYS A 351 -0.33 2.39 27.77
N PHE A 352 -0.05 1.17 27.33
CA PHE A 352 0.63 0.95 26.05
C PHE A 352 -0.19 1.48 24.88
N THR A 353 0.52 2.02 23.90
CA THR A 353 0.03 2.21 22.54
C THR A 353 0.05 0.87 21.80
N LEU A 354 -0.69 0.78 20.71
CA LEU A 354 -0.80 -0.41 19.86
C LEU A 354 0.57 -0.92 19.38
N THR A 355 1.44 -0.04 18.88
CA THR A 355 2.79 -0.40 18.41
C THR A 355 3.65 -0.97 19.55
N ARG A 356 3.58 -0.36 20.74
CA ARG A 356 4.27 -0.85 21.94
C ARG A 356 3.70 -2.19 22.43
N GLY A 357 2.38 -2.34 22.37
CA GLY A 357 1.68 -3.58 22.70
C GLY A 357 2.06 -4.72 21.76
N ILE A 358 2.05 -4.49 20.44
CA ILE A 358 2.49 -5.48 19.44
C ILE A 358 3.94 -5.89 19.67
N SER A 359 4.83 -4.93 19.96
CA SER A 359 6.22 -5.26 20.29
C SER A 359 6.35 -6.16 21.52
N SER A 360 5.43 -6.08 22.50
CA SER A 360 5.44 -6.98 23.66
C SER A 360 5.03 -8.41 23.31
N LEU A 361 4.34 -8.62 22.18
CA LEU A 361 4.00 -9.94 21.65
C LEU A 361 5.19 -10.62 20.97
N ASN A 362 6.27 -9.89 20.68
CA ASN A 362 7.48 -10.45 20.09
C ASN A 362 8.36 -11.10 21.18
N SER A 363 7.82 -12.10 21.85
CA SER A 363 8.47 -12.90 22.89
C SER A 363 8.55 -14.36 22.46
N SER A 364 9.60 -15.08 22.88
CA SER A 364 9.73 -16.52 22.62
C SER A 364 8.60 -17.35 23.23
N GLU A 365 7.91 -16.82 24.24
CA GLU A 365 6.80 -17.47 24.92
C GLU A 365 5.44 -17.23 24.24
N ILE A 366 5.35 -16.23 23.35
CA ILE A 366 4.11 -15.84 22.70
C ILE A 366 4.08 -16.43 21.29
N PRO A 367 3.05 -17.21 20.94
CA PRO A 367 2.89 -17.72 19.59
C PRO A 367 2.88 -16.62 18.53
N ARG A 368 3.52 -16.88 17.38
CA ARG A 368 3.73 -15.87 16.34
C ARG A 368 2.42 -15.42 15.68
N GLN A 369 1.39 -16.25 15.72
CA GLN A 369 0.05 -15.94 15.25
C GLN A 369 -0.55 -14.70 15.94
N HIS A 370 -0.28 -14.46 17.23
CA HIS A 370 -0.80 -13.30 17.96
C HIS A 370 -0.14 -12.00 17.50
N LEU A 371 1.17 -12.04 17.24
CA LEU A 371 1.90 -10.90 16.68
C LEU A 371 1.36 -10.53 15.30
N MET A 372 1.07 -11.53 14.46
CA MET A 372 0.50 -11.33 13.13
C MET A 372 -0.95 -10.82 13.21
N ALA A 373 -1.79 -11.40 14.08
CA ALA A 373 -3.16 -10.93 14.30
C ALA A 373 -3.19 -9.48 14.79
N GLY A 374 -2.31 -9.11 15.72
CA GLY A 374 -2.14 -7.75 16.19
C GLY A 374 -1.73 -6.78 15.06
N SER A 375 -0.87 -7.24 14.15
CA SER A 375 -0.42 -6.48 12.98
C SER A 375 -1.53 -6.27 11.95
N VAL A 376 -2.39 -7.28 11.73
CA VAL A 376 -3.61 -7.15 10.92
C VAL A 376 -4.54 -6.11 11.52
N ILE A 377 -4.85 -6.22 12.82
CA ILE A 377 -5.72 -5.25 13.52
C ILE A 377 -5.15 -3.83 13.40
N ALA A 378 -3.83 -3.65 13.53
CA ALA A 378 -3.19 -2.34 13.44
C ALA A 378 -3.29 -1.68 12.05
N THR A 379 -3.44 -2.48 10.99
CA THR A 379 -3.56 -1.99 9.62
C THR A 379 -4.98 -1.46 9.33
N VAL A 380 -6.01 -2.06 9.94
CA VAL A 380 -7.42 -1.77 9.63
C VAL A 380 -7.81 -0.29 9.85
N PRO A 381 -7.50 0.35 10.99
CA PRO A 381 -7.89 1.75 11.23
C PRO A 381 -7.30 2.74 10.21
N ILE A 382 -6.06 2.51 9.76
CA ILE A 382 -5.44 3.34 8.73
C ILE A 382 -6.19 3.20 7.41
N MET A 383 -6.52 1.97 7.01
CA MET A 383 -7.29 1.72 5.78
C MET A 383 -8.67 2.38 5.83
N VAL A 384 -9.39 2.24 6.95
CA VAL A 384 -10.72 2.85 7.14
C VAL A 384 -10.64 4.38 7.06
N LEU A 385 -9.65 4.99 7.72
CA LEU A 385 -9.44 6.43 7.65
C LEU A 385 -9.07 6.91 6.25
N PHE A 386 -8.16 6.19 5.56
CA PHE A 386 -7.79 6.52 4.19
C PHE A 386 -9.01 6.50 3.26
N LEU A 387 -9.79 5.41 3.25
CA LEU A 387 -10.99 5.28 2.41
C LEU A 387 -12.05 6.34 2.77
N GLY A 388 -12.20 6.66 4.06
CA GLY A 388 -13.10 7.72 4.52
C GLY A 388 -12.67 9.13 4.08
N LEU A 389 -11.36 9.37 3.97
CA LEU A 389 -10.78 10.66 3.59
C LEU A 389 -10.53 10.81 2.08
N GLU A 390 -10.48 9.72 1.33
CA GLU A 390 -10.20 9.70 -0.12
C GLU A 390 -11.11 10.66 -0.91
N ARG A 391 -12.40 10.73 -0.56
CA ARG A 391 -13.37 11.63 -1.19
C ARG A 391 -13.02 13.11 -1.09
N PHE A 392 -12.21 13.50 -0.08
CA PHE A 392 -11.76 14.88 0.10
C PHE A 392 -10.49 15.16 -0.69
N MET A 393 -9.67 14.15 -1.00
CA MET A 393 -8.38 14.30 -1.69
C MET A 393 -8.52 14.42 -3.22
N THR A 394 -9.65 13.98 -3.80
CA THR A 394 -9.84 13.87 -5.25
C THR A 394 -10.52 15.09 -5.91
N LYS A 395 -10.97 16.08 -5.14
CA LYS A 395 -11.68 17.26 -5.67
C LYS A 395 -10.78 18.49 -5.77
N GLY A 396 -10.54 18.98 -6.99
CA GLY A 396 -9.92 20.29 -7.24
C GLY A 396 -10.90 21.43 -6.94
N LEU A 397 -11.04 21.81 -5.67
CA LEU A 397 -11.96 22.88 -5.22
C LEU A 397 -11.63 24.28 -5.76
N THR A 398 -10.47 24.47 -6.38
CA THR A 398 -10.01 25.75 -6.95
C THR A 398 -10.38 25.92 -8.42
N ALA A 399 -10.88 24.88 -9.10
CA ALA A 399 -11.26 24.96 -10.51
C ALA A 399 -12.46 25.91 -10.70
N GLY A 400 -12.26 27.00 -11.46
CA GLY A 400 -13.30 27.97 -11.81
C GLY A 400 -13.41 29.21 -10.91
N GLY A 401 -12.62 29.31 -9.83
CA GLY A 401 -12.63 30.47 -8.93
C GLY A 401 -11.88 31.70 -9.45
N VAL A 402 -10.94 31.50 -10.38
CA VAL A 402 -10.16 32.56 -11.02
C VAL A 402 -10.11 32.26 -12.52
N LYS A 403 -10.31 33.28 -13.36
CA LYS A 403 -10.04 33.16 -14.81
C LYS A 403 -8.52 33.20 -14.99
N GLY A 404 -7.95 32.09 -15.45
CA GLY A 404 -6.53 31.92 -15.77
C GLY A 404 -6.36 30.95 -16.91
#